data_AF-A0A8T2L856-F1
#
_entry.id   AF-A0A8T2L856-F1
#
_cell.length_a   1.000
_cell.length_b   1.000
_cell.length_c   1.000
_cell.angle_alpha   90.00
_cell.angle_beta   90.00
_cell.angle_gamma   90.00
#
_symmetry.space_group_name_H-M   'P 1'
#
loop_
_entity.id
_entity.type
_entity.pdbx_description
1 polymer ?
#
loop_
_entity_poly.entity_id
_entity_poly.type
_entity_poly.pdbx_seq_one_letter_code
_entity_poly.pdbx_strand_id
1 'polypeptide(L)'
;MFLCLFSAPVLNVLSRAIAQRQAFTWRSYIPLLLLLTVLTAALTWLYLSLSDEFTETLVSRGEVLTEPRIFLVQCSEDYENHKRFPGCTPTKCGRAVTDSVVTKEEAQVLKRLAERGLALGGSDGGASILDLHSGALSMGKKFVNIYRYFSNQISEVFTEEDFKLYRDVRGRIQKVIAETFGLDSSQMYLTKPTFFSRINSTGAKTTHDEYWHPHIDKVTYGSFDYTSLLYLTDYGVDFGGGRFVFMDSNSNRTVEPRAGRVSFFSSGSENLHRVEKVVWGTRYAITVSFTCDPDHGIADPTLP
;
A
#
# COMPACT_ATOMS: atom_id res chain seq x y z
N MET A 1 -50.62 -94.49 -8.17
CA MET A 1 -51.49 -94.71 -7.00
C MET A 1 -51.00 -93.80 -5.89
N PHE A 2 -51.92 -93.10 -5.24
CA PHE A 2 -51.81 -92.19 -4.09
C PHE A 2 -51.38 -90.72 -4.25
N LEU A 3 -52.37 -89.89 -3.89
CA LEU A 3 -52.38 -88.46 -3.56
C LEU A 3 -51.56 -88.11 -2.30
N CYS A 4 -51.30 -86.81 -2.14
CA CYS A 4 -51.45 -85.93 -0.94
C CYS A 4 -50.20 -85.06 -0.71
N LEU A 5 -50.20 -83.83 -0.17
CA LEU A 5 -51.14 -82.73 0.12
C LEU A 5 -50.26 -81.61 0.77
N PHE A 6 -50.53 -80.32 0.49
CA PHE A 6 -50.13 -79.09 1.24
C PHE A 6 -48.61 -78.77 1.41
N SER A 7 -48.11 -77.54 1.54
CA SER A 7 -48.64 -76.23 1.99
C SER A 7 -47.67 -75.08 1.62
N ALA A 8 -48.19 -73.85 1.49
CA ALA A 8 -47.42 -72.61 1.29
C ALA A 8 -46.51 -72.28 2.50
N PRO A 9 -45.27 -71.78 2.26
CA PRO A 9 -45.02 -70.36 2.52
C PRO A 9 -43.90 -69.76 1.63
N VAL A 10 -44.20 -69.34 0.40
CA VAL A 10 -43.23 -68.61 -0.46
C VAL A 10 -43.40 -67.08 -0.34
N LEU A 11 -44.47 -66.59 0.29
CA LEU A 11 -44.75 -65.16 0.39
C LEU A 11 -44.02 -64.40 1.53
N ASN A 12 -43.32 -65.10 2.44
CA ASN A 12 -42.74 -64.47 3.64
C ASN A 12 -41.24 -64.13 3.54
N VAL A 13 -40.58 -64.52 2.44
CA VAL A 13 -39.13 -64.26 2.25
C VAL A 13 -38.90 -62.95 1.47
N LEU A 14 -39.84 -62.53 0.62
CA LEU A 14 -39.71 -61.34 -0.21
C LEU A 14 -40.04 -60.02 0.51
N SER A 15 -40.91 -59.99 1.53
CA SER A 15 -41.23 -58.76 2.25
C SER A 15 -40.12 -58.33 3.23
N ARG A 16 -39.37 -59.29 3.80
CA ARG A 16 -38.24 -59.00 4.69
C ARG A 16 -36.99 -58.52 3.94
N ALA A 17 -36.79 -58.95 2.69
CA ALA A 17 -35.64 -58.55 1.89
C ALA A 17 -35.74 -57.12 1.33
N ILE A 18 -36.97 -56.60 1.13
CA ILE A 18 -37.19 -55.25 0.59
C ILE A 18 -37.22 -54.20 1.71
N ALA A 19 -37.68 -54.55 2.92
CA ALA A 19 -37.68 -53.63 4.06
C ALA A 19 -36.28 -53.26 4.58
N GLN A 20 -35.24 -54.06 4.27
CA GLN A 20 -33.86 -53.75 4.66
C GLN A 20 -33.09 -52.91 3.63
N ARG A 21 -33.63 -52.67 2.42
CA ARG A 21 -32.92 -51.93 1.36
C ARG A 21 -33.32 -50.47 1.19
N GLN A 22 -34.27 -49.95 1.97
CA GLN A 22 -34.73 -48.55 1.91
C GLN A 22 -34.68 -47.81 3.25
N ALA A 23 -33.69 -48.11 4.08
CA ALA A 23 -33.29 -47.22 5.17
C ALA A 23 -31.92 -46.60 4.85
N PHE A 24 -31.77 -46.07 3.63
CA PHE A 24 -30.69 -45.14 3.33
C PHE A 24 -31.03 -43.79 3.96
N THR A 25 -31.01 -43.77 5.29
CA THR A 25 -31.48 -42.65 6.09
C THR A 25 -30.47 -41.54 5.98
N TRP A 26 -30.91 -40.32 5.61
CA TRP A 26 -30.14 -39.07 5.73
C TRP A 26 -29.28 -39.05 7.00
N ARG A 27 -29.82 -39.57 8.12
CA ARG A 27 -29.15 -39.70 9.41
C ARG A 27 -27.72 -40.27 9.35
N SER A 28 -27.42 -41.16 8.41
CA SER A 28 -26.08 -41.74 8.21
C SER A 28 -25.05 -40.73 7.67
N TYR A 29 -25.51 -39.64 7.05
CA TYR A 29 -24.66 -38.55 6.53
C TYR A 29 -24.50 -37.37 7.49
N ILE A 30 -25.31 -37.29 8.54
CA ILE A 30 -25.20 -36.26 9.58
C ILE A 30 -23.79 -36.22 10.21
N PRO A 31 -23.17 -37.34 10.63
CA PRO A 31 -21.82 -37.28 11.19
C PRO A 31 -20.78 -36.83 10.17
N LEU A 32 -20.93 -37.19 8.89
CA LEU A 32 -20.03 -36.77 7.82
C LEU A 32 -20.15 -35.27 7.53
N LEU A 33 -21.37 -34.74 7.48
CA LEU A 33 -21.65 -33.30 7.33
C LEU A 33 -21.11 -32.51 8.52
N LEU A 34 -21.32 -32.97 9.75
CA LEU A 34 -20.77 -32.33 10.95
C LEU A 34 -19.23 -32.32 10.91
N LEU A 35 -18.62 -33.44 10.54
CA LEU A 35 -17.16 -33.54 10.44
C LEU A 35 -16.62 -32.60 9.35
N LEU A 36 -17.28 -32.51 8.20
CA LEU A 36 -16.96 -31.54 7.15
C LEU A 36 -17.10 -30.10 7.64
N THR A 37 -18.16 -29.75 8.37
CA THR A 37 -18.32 -28.39 8.91
C THR A 37 -17.28 -28.03 9.96
N VAL A 38 -16.90 -28.99 10.82
CA VAL A 38 -15.82 -28.80 11.80
C VAL A 38 -14.49 -28.64 11.08
N LEU A 39 -14.25 -29.43 10.03
CA LEU A 39 -13.01 -29.36 9.26
C LEU A 39 -12.91 -28.06 8.47
N THR A 40 -13.99 -27.58 7.86
CA THR A 40 -14.01 -26.27 7.19
C THR A 40 -13.88 -25.13 8.18
N ALA A 41 -14.52 -25.20 9.35
CA ALA A 41 -14.36 -24.23 10.43
C ALA A 41 -12.92 -24.21 10.97
N ALA A 42 -12.30 -25.38 11.14
CA ALA A 42 -10.91 -25.49 11.58
C ALA A 42 -9.94 -24.99 10.52
N LEU A 43 -10.18 -25.28 9.23
CA LEU A 43 -9.36 -24.77 8.13
C LEU A 43 -9.53 -23.26 7.93
N THR A 44 -10.74 -22.72 8.10
CA THR A 44 -10.96 -21.27 8.06
C THR A 44 -10.37 -20.59 9.29
N TRP A 45 -10.48 -21.17 10.48
CA TRP A 45 -9.82 -20.65 11.68
C TRP A 45 -8.29 -20.70 11.56
N LEU A 46 -7.74 -21.80 11.04
CA LEU A 46 -6.31 -21.94 10.78
C LEU A 46 -5.85 -20.97 9.70
N TYR A 47 -6.61 -20.80 8.61
CA TYR A 47 -6.32 -19.83 7.57
C TYR A 47 -6.36 -18.40 8.12
N LEU A 48 -7.39 -18.05 8.89
CA LEU A 48 -7.52 -16.74 9.53
C LEU A 48 -6.35 -16.51 10.51
N SER A 49 -6.05 -17.48 11.36
CA SER A 49 -4.95 -17.44 12.34
C SER A 49 -3.56 -17.34 11.69
N LEU A 50 -3.34 -18.01 10.56
CA LEU A 50 -2.11 -17.91 9.78
C LEU A 50 -2.05 -16.63 8.93
N SER A 51 -3.19 -16.05 8.58
CA SER A 51 -3.27 -14.82 7.78
C SER A 51 -3.24 -13.53 8.62
N ASP A 52 -3.53 -13.64 9.91
CA ASP A 52 -3.61 -12.51 10.83
C ASP A 52 -2.22 -12.26 11.45
N GLU A 53 -1.30 -11.68 10.66
CA GLU A 53 -0.36 -10.75 11.27
C GLU A 53 -1.23 -9.67 11.91
N PHE A 54 -1.36 -9.67 13.25
CA PHE A 54 -2.17 -8.71 13.98
C PHE A 54 -1.88 -7.32 13.41
N THR A 55 -2.89 -6.72 12.75
CA THR A 55 -2.73 -5.49 12.00
C THR A 55 -3.63 -4.43 12.59
N GLU A 56 -3.02 -3.44 13.23
CA GLU A 56 -3.70 -2.30 13.81
C GLU A 56 -3.84 -1.17 12.78
N THR A 57 -5.01 -0.57 12.65
CA THR A 57 -5.18 0.62 11.80
C THR A 57 -4.87 1.88 12.60
N LEU A 58 -3.76 2.56 12.29
CA LEU A 58 -3.36 3.81 12.95
C LEU A 58 -4.32 4.96 12.61
N VAL A 59 -4.69 5.05 11.33
CA VAL A 59 -5.60 6.07 10.80
C VAL A 59 -6.41 5.45 9.68
N SER A 60 -7.74 5.41 9.88
CA SER A 60 -8.67 4.92 8.86
C SER A 60 -8.96 5.98 7.80
N ARG A 61 -9.32 5.59 6.58
CA ARG A 61 -9.74 6.50 5.50
C ARG A 61 -10.97 7.31 5.91
N GLY A 62 -11.85 6.72 6.72
CA GLY A 62 -13.08 7.36 7.22
C GLY A 62 -12.83 8.51 8.20
N GLU A 63 -11.65 8.54 8.82
CA GLU A 63 -11.24 9.61 9.72
C GLU A 63 -10.76 10.86 8.96
N VAL A 64 -10.97 12.04 9.55
CA VAL A 64 -10.45 13.33 9.08
C VAL A 64 -9.67 13.98 10.22
N LEU A 65 -8.37 14.19 10.02
CA LEU A 65 -7.47 14.77 11.00
C LEU A 65 -7.36 16.28 10.83
N THR A 66 -7.74 17.04 11.86
CA THR A 66 -7.53 18.51 11.88
C THR A 66 -6.10 18.89 12.20
N GLU A 67 -5.40 18.06 12.98
CA GLU A 67 -4.01 18.22 13.39
C GLU A 67 -3.22 16.93 13.14
N PRO A 68 -1.89 17.00 12.97
CA PRO A 68 -1.07 15.81 12.82
C PRO A 68 -1.23 14.85 14.01
N ARG A 69 -1.59 13.59 13.72
CA ARG A 69 -1.54 12.51 14.70
C ARG A 69 -0.14 11.90 14.71
N ILE A 70 0.54 11.97 15.83
CA ILE A 70 1.95 11.58 15.98
C ILE A 70 2.06 10.27 16.75
N PHE A 71 2.86 9.35 16.24
CA PHE A 71 3.24 8.10 16.88
C PHE A 71 4.76 8.08 17.01
N LEU A 72 5.25 8.35 18.22
CA LEU A 72 6.69 8.32 18.50
C LEU A 72 7.20 6.88 18.54
N VAL A 73 8.41 6.69 18.01
CA VAL A 73 9.15 5.43 18.07
C VAL A 73 10.58 5.71 18.48
N GLN A 74 11.27 4.68 18.98
CA GLN A 74 12.68 4.82 19.31
C GLN A 74 13.50 5.01 18.02
N CYS A 75 14.36 6.02 17.98
CA CYS A 75 15.26 6.23 16.85
C CYS A 75 16.19 5.01 16.67
N SER A 76 16.39 4.61 15.42
CA SER A 76 17.38 3.58 15.08
C SER A 76 18.81 4.09 15.21
N GLU A 77 19.75 3.16 15.28
CA GLU A 77 21.18 3.43 15.27
C GLU A 77 21.68 3.92 13.90
N ASP A 78 20.83 3.94 12.86
CA ASP A 78 21.19 4.41 11.53
C ASP A 78 21.73 5.85 11.59
N TYR A 79 21.17 6.71 12.43
CA TYR A 79 21.60 8.10 12.55
C TYR A 79 22.89 8.29 13.35
N GLU A 80 23.38 7.26 14.04
CA GLU A 80 24.67 7.26 14.74
C GLU A 80 25.82 6.99 13.79
N ASN A 81 25.58 6.18 12.76
CA ASN A 81 26.58 5.74 11.80
C ASN A 81 26.83 6.76 10.66
N HIS A 82 26.08 7.87 10.63
CA HIS A 82 26.15 8.90 9.60
C HIS A 82 26.53 10.26 10.19
N LYS A 83 26.99 11.16 9.33
CA LYS A 83 27.25 12.56 9.69
C LYS A 83 25.96 13.19 10.22
N ARG A 84 26.06 13.80 11.41
CA ARG A 84 24.96 14.55 12.01
C ARG A 84 24.95 16.01 11.55
N PHE A 85 23.76 16.53 11.35
CA PHE A 85 23.47 17.90 10.93
C PHE A 85 22.63 18.57 12.02
N PRO A 86 23.19 19.55 12.74
CA PRO A 86 22.48 20.26 13.81
C PRO A 86 21.15 20.86 13.30
N GLY A 87 20.08 20.68 14.07
CA GLY A 87 18.76 21.22 13.74
C GLY A 87 17.94 20.40 12.72
N CYS A 88 18.50 19.33 12.13
CA CYS A 88 17.76 18.46 11.22
C CYS A 88 17.88 16.97 11.53
N THR A 89 19.07 16.44 11.86
CA THR A 89 19.22 14.98 12.05
C THR A 89 18.23 14.44 13.08
N PRO A 90 17.52 13.33 12.80
CA PRO A 90 16.50 12.80 13.70
C PRO A 90 17.02 12.52 15.12
N THR A 91 16.50 13.27 16.09
CA THR A 91 16.67 12.99 17.53
C THR A 91 15.36 12.61 18.21
N LYS A 92 14.23 12.86 17.53
CA LYS A 92 12.88 12.44 17.91
C LYS A 92 12.30 11.73 16.70
N CYS A 93 12.24 10.40 16.76
CA CYS A 93 11.77 9.58 15.66
C CYS A 93 10.31 9.20 15.84
N GLY A 94 9.65 8.95 14.72
CA GLY A 94 8.22 8.78 14.72
C GLY A 94 7.65 8.71 13.32
N ARG A 95 6.34 8.54 13.31
CA ARG A 95 5.50 8.63 12.13
C ARG A 95 4.27 9.47 12.48
N ALA A 96 3.79 10.21 11.52
CA ALA A 96 2.63 11.05 11.69
C ALA A 96 1.77 11.09 10.43
N VAL A 97 0.49 11.37 10.62
CA VAL A 97 -0.49 11.46 9.56
C VAL A 97 -1.29 12.74 9.75
N THR A 98 -1.58 13.44 8.66
CA THR A 98 -2.38 14.66 8.66
C THR A 98 -3.23 14.77 7.41
N ASP A 99 -4.42 15.36 7.55
CA ASP A 99 -5.32 15.71 6.44
C ASP A 99 -5.44 17.24 6.25
N SER A 100 -4.70 18.04 7.05
CA SER A 100 -4.81 19.51 7.05
C SER A 100 -3.85 20.23 6.10
N VAL A 101 -2.91 19.51 5.50
CA VAL A 101 -1.81 20.11 4.70
C VAL A 101 -2.19 20.30 3.23
N VAL A 102 -2.95 19.37 2.66
CA VAL A 102 -3.31 19.35 1.22
C VAL A 102 -4.81 19.12 1.08
N THR A 103 -5.50 19.97 0.33
CA THR A 103 -6.95 19.80 0.14
C THR A 103 -7.26 18.66 -0.83
N LYS A 104 -8.50 18.18 -0.81
CA LYS A 104 -8.94 17.15 -1.74
C LYS A 104 -8.89 17.63 -3.20
N GLU A 105 -9.15 18.91 -3.43
CA GLU A 105 -9.11 19.55 -4.75
C GLU A 105 -7.68 19.61 -5.28
N GLU A 106 -6.71 20.01 -4.43
CA GLU A 106 -5.28 20.01 -4.77
C GLU A 106 -4.79 18.59 -5.08
N ALA A 107 -5.17 17.61 -4.27
CA ALA A 107 -4.86 16.21 -4.53
C ALA A 107 -5.45 15.72 -5.86
N GLN A 108 -6.66 16.15 -6.23
CA GLN A 108 -7.26 15.84 -7.52
C GLN A 108 -6.51 16.50 -8.70
N VAL A 109 -6.03 17.73 -8.56
CA VAL A 109 -5.20 18.39 -9.58
C VAL A 109 -3.90 17.61 -9.78
N LEU A 110 -3.20 17.28 -8.68
CA LEU A 110 -1.97 16.48 -8.71
C LEU A 110 -2.19 15.08 -9.26
N LYS A 111 -3.36 14.45 -8.99
CA LYS A 111 -3.75 13.19 -9.61
C LYS A 111 -3.86 13.32 -11.13
N ARG A 112 -4.53 14.37 -11.63
CA ARG A 112 -4.67 14.62 -13.07
C ARG A 112 -3.33 14.92 -13.74
N LEU A 113 -2.42 15.62 -13.06
CA LEU A 113 -1.03 15.78 -13.49
C LEU A 113 -0.36 14.42 -13.67
N ALA A 114 -0.44 13.56 -12.65
CA ALA A 114 0.11 12.21 -12.71
C ALA A 114 -0.48 11.38 -13.85
N GLU A 115 -1.81 11.42 -14.02
CA GLU A 115 -2.53 10.72 -15.09
C GLU A 115 -2.09 11.18 -16.48
N ARG A 116 -1.93 12.49 -16.71
CA ARG A 116 -1.43 13.04 -17.98
C ARG A 116 0.00 12.58 -18.27
N GLY A 117 0.90 12.68 -17.30
CA GLY A 117 2.29 12.24 -17.49
C GLY A 117 2.42 10.73 -17.70
N LEU A 118 1.65 9.92 -16.96
CA LEU A 118 1.58 8.46 -17.07
C LEU A 118 0.66 7.96 -18.20
N ALA A 119 0.10 8.86 -19.01
CA ALA A 119 -0.57 8.52 -20.26
C ALA A 119 0.43 8.46 -21.43
N LEU A 120 1.55 9.18 -21.34
CA LEU A 120 2.64 9.12 -22.32
C LEU A 120 3.42 7.81 -22.26
N GLY A 121 3.40 7.12 -21.11
CA GLY A 121 4.07 5.85 -20.90
C GLY A 121 3.57 5.16 -19.63
N GLY A 122 3.95 3.90 -19.46
CA GLY A 122 3.68 3.16 -18.24
C GLY A 122 4.43 1.84 -18.26
N SER A 123 4.53 1.19 -17.11
CA SER A 123 5.08 -0.16 -17.04
C SER A 123 4.14 -1.19 -17.66
N ASP A 124 4.70 -2.29 -18.15
CA ASP A 124 3.94 -3.50 -18.50
C ASP A 124 3.39 -4.23 -17.25
N GLY A 125 3.93 -3.91 -16.07
CA GLY A 125 3.48 -4.40 -14.77
C GLY A 125 2.58 -3.44 -14.02
N GLY A 126 2.28 -3.79 -12.76
CA GLY A 126 1.30 -3.07 -11.96
C GLY A 126 1.77 -1.76 -11.34
N ALA A 127 3.06 -1.42 -11.39
CA ALA A 127 3.58 -0.16 -10.85
C ALA A 127 4.17 0.71 -11.95
N SER A 128 3.88 2.00 -11.93
CA SER A 128 4.49 2.97 -12.83
C SER A 128 4.87 4.22 -12.07
N ILE A 129 5.99 4.82 -12.47
CA ILE A 129 6.61 5.95 -11.79
C ILE A 129 6.76 7.11 -12.78
N LEU A 130 6.52 8.32 -12.29
CA LEU A 130 6.83 9.58 -12.94
C LEU A 130 7.55 10.49 -11.94
N ASP A 131 8.77 10.91 -12.26
CA ASP A 131 9.57 11.86 -11.49
C ASP A 131 9.71 13.16 -12.28
N LEU A 132 9.18 14.27 -11.72
CA LEU A 132 9.23 15.59 -12.36
C LEU A 132 10.61 16.26 -12.28
N HIS A 133 11.52 15.80 -11.44
CA HIS A 133 12.87 16.37 -11.31
C HIS A 133 13.80 15.78 -12.36
N SER A 134 13.87 14.46 -12.40
CA SER A 134 14.75 13.76 -13.34
C SER A 134 14.10 13.56 -14.72
N GLY A 135 12.78 13.69 -14.79
CA GLY A 135 11.98 13.30 -15.95
C GLY A 135 11.81 11.79 -16.09
N ALA A 136 12.20 10.97 -15.10
CA ALA A 136 12.09 9.52 -15.21
C ALA A 136 10.61 9.11 -15.32
N LEU A 137 10.28 8.35 -16.37
CA LEU A 137 8.96 7.81 -16.64
C LEU A 137 9.06 6.32 -16.96
N SER A 138 8.24 5.49 -16.34
CA SER A 138 8.11 4.08 -16.69
C SER A 138 7.61 3.90 -18.13
N MET A 139 8.25 3.00 -18.89
CA MET A 139 7.95 2.72 -20.29
C MET A 139 8.21 1.23 -20.62
N GLY A 140 7.15 0.43 -20.62
CA GLY A 140 7.23 -1.03 -20.75
C GLY A 140 8.04 -1.63 -19.60
N LYS A 141 9.23 -2.14 -19.90
CA LYS A 141 10.15 -2.75 -18.90
C LYS A 141 11.32 -1.86 -18.47
N LYS A 142 11.34 -0.59 -18.88
CA LYS A 142 12.45 0.34 -18.67
C LYS A 142 11.96 1.73 -18.26
N PHE A 143 12.91 2.61 -17.95
CA PHE A 143 12.64 4.03 -17.74
C PHE A 143 13.13 4.85 -18.94
N VAL A 144 12.41 5.92 -19.25
CA VAL A 144 12.81 6.95 -20.22
C VAL A 144 12.79 8.31 -19.54
N ASN A 145 13.52 9.29 -20.11
CA ASN A 145 13.40 10.67 -19.70
C ASN A 145 12.27 11.33 -20.52
N ILE A 146 11.16 11.69 -19.88
CA ILE A 146 9.96 12.26 -20.50
C ILE A 146 10.26 13.59 -21.22
N TYR A 147 11.11 14.43 -20.64
CA TYR A 147 11.47 15.73 -21.20
C TYR A 147 12.30 15.63 -22.48
N ARG A 148 13.12 14.58 -22.60
CA ARG A 148 13.89 14.29 -23.81
C ARG A 148 13.09 13.53 -24.85
N TYR A 149 12.32 12.53 -24.42
CA TYR A 149 11.61 11.63 -25.32
C TYR A 149 10.32 12.25 -25.89
N PHE A 150 9.64 13.09 -25.11
CA PHE A 150 8.40 13.78 -25.47
C PHE A 150 8.56 15.31 -25.47
N SER A 151 9.74 15.81 -25.82
CA SER A 151 10.07 17.24 -25.82
C SER A 151 9.02 18.11 -26.54
N ASN A 152 8.51 17.65 -27.69
CA ASN A 152 7.51 18.38 -28.47
C ASN A 152 6.09 18.35 -27.89
N GLN A 153 5.82 17.51 -26.89
CA GLN A 153 4.48 17.33 -26.29
C GLN A 153 4.44 17.80 -24.83
N ILE A 154 5.59 18.08 -24.21
CA ILE A 154 5.65 18.31 -22.75
C ILE A 154 4.84 19.52 -22.31
N SER A 155 4.82 20.59 -23.11
CA SER A 155 4.04 21.80 -22.85
C SER A 155 2.53 21.60 -22.98
N GLU A 156 2.09 20.51 -23.63
CA GLU A 156 0.68 20.12 -23.70
C GLU A 156 0.28 19.22 -22.51
N VAL A 157 1.27 18.53 -21.92
CA VAL A 157 1.08 17.55 -20.85
C VAL A 157 1.08 18.22 -19.48
N PHE A 158 1.99 19.17 -19.24
CA PHE A 158 2.12 19.89 -17.98
C PHE A 158 2.13 21.40 -18.18
N THR A 159 1.63 22.13 -17.19
CA THR A 159 1.60 23.61 -17.17
C THR A 159 2.45 24.17 -16.03
N GLU A 160 2.77 25.47 -16.07
CA GLU A 160 3.49 26.10 -14.95
C GLU A 160 2.67 26.09 -13.65
N GLU A 161 1.34 26.11 -13.74
CA GLU A 161 0.44 25.97 -12.58
C GLU A 161 0.56 24.61 -11.91
N ASP A 162 0.76 23.54 -12.69
CA ASP A 162 0.99 22.18 -12.18
C ASP A 162 2.27 22.15 -11.32
N PHE A 163 3.36 22.70 -11.85
CA PHE A 163 4.64 22.77 -11.15
C PHE A 163 4.57 23.71 -9.95
N LYS A 164 3.88 24.84 -10.07
CA LYS A 164 3.64 25.75 -8.95
C LYS A 164 2.88 25.03 -7.82
N LEU A 165 1.80 24.32 -8.12
CA LEU A 165 1.04 23.57 -7.11
C LEU A 165 1.91 22.49 -6.45
N TYR A 166 2.70 21.75 -7.24
CA TYR A 166 3.63 20.76 -6.70
C TYR A 166 4.63 21.40 -5.71
N ARG A 167 5.26 22.53 -6.08
CA ARG A 167 6.19 23.27 -5.20
C ARG A 167 5.51 23.76 -3.92
N ASP A 168 4.31 24.34 -4.04
CA ASP A 168 3.54 24.85 -2.90
C ASP A 168 3.14 23.71 -1.94
N VAL A 169 2.73 22.55 -2.47
CA VAL A 169 2.41 21.35 -1.68
C VAL A 169 3.66 20.77 -1.02
N ARG A 170 4.76 20.58 -1.78
CA ARG A 170 6.04 20.09 -1.25
C ARG A 170 6.56 20.98 -0.12
N GLY A 171 6.46 22.30 -0.26
CA GLY A 171 6.85 23.26 0.78
C GLY A 171 5.99 23.15 2.05
N ARG A 172 4.68 22.96 1.91
CA ARG A 172 3.79 22.72 3.07
C ARG A 172 4.08 21.40 3.77
N ILE A 173 4.40 20.35 3.01
CA ILE A 173 4.83 19.05 3.55
C ILE A 173 6.14 19.21 4.34
N GLN A 174 7.14 19.88 3.76
CA GLN A 174 8.41 20.15 4.42
C GLN A 174 8.20 20.87 5.76
N LYS A 175 7.36 21.91 5.76
CA LYS A 175 7.04 22.70 6.96
C LYS A 175 6.37 21.84 8.04
N VAL A 176 5.35 21.02 7.70
CA VAL A 176 4.65 20.22 8.70
C VAL A 176 5.53 19.13 9.32
N ILE A 177 6.47 18.56 8.55
CA ILE A 177 7.46 17.60 9.05
C ILE A 177 8.38 18.29 10.07
N ALA A 178 8.92 19.45 9.70
CA ALA A 178 9.81 20.22 10.57
C ALA A 178 9.11 20.62 11.87
N GLU A 179 7.88 21.13 11.80
CA GLU A 179 7.09 21.48 12.99
C GLU A 179 6.81 20.26 13.88
N THR A 180 6.44 19.13 13.28
CA THR A 180 6.08 17.90 14.00
C THR A 180 7.26 17.31 14.77
N PHE A 181 8.45 17.30 14.17
CA PHE A 181 9.65 16.73 14.79
C PHE A 181 10.54 17.76 15.51
N GLY A 182 10.16 19.04 15.49
CA GLY A 182 10.89 20.12 16.15
C GLY A 182 12.23 20.44 15.47
N LEU A 183 12.23 20.48 14.14
CA LEU A 183 13.39 20.75 13.29
C LEU A 183 13.43 22.20 12.84
N ASP A 184 14.62 22.65 12.43
CA ASP A 184 14.75 23.86 11.64
C ASP A 184 14.46 23.53 10.16
N SER A 185 13.33 24.01 9.65
CA SER A 185 12.92 23.79 8.26
C SER A 185 13.95 24.30 7.24
N SER A 186 14.84 25.23 7.60
CA SER A 186 15.92 25.72 6.73
C SER A 186 17.09 24.76 6.60
N GLN A 187 17.22 23.81 7.53
CA GLN A 187 18.27 22.79 7.56
C GLN A 187 17.81 21.45 6.96
N MET A 188 16.56 21.38 6.50
CA MET A 188 15.98 20.21 5.85
C MET A 188 15.80 20.50 4.36
N TYR A 189 16.37 19.68 3.49
CA TYR A 189 16.42 19.88 2.05
C TYR A 189 15.60 18.82 1.32
N LEU A 190 14.92 19.19 0.23
CA LEU A 190 14.32 18.20 -0.68
C LEU A 190 15.44 17.30 -1.24
N THR A 191 15.22 15.99 -1.35
CA THR A 191 16.19 15.05 -1.95
C THR A 191 15.52 14.14 -2.98
N LYS A 192 16.33 13.40 -3.73
CA LYS A 192 15.89 12.45 -4.76
C LYS A 192 16.01 11.00 -4.29
N PRO A 193 15.12 10.11 -4.74
CA PRO A 193 14.03 10.39 -5.68
C PRO A 193 12.77 10.96 -5.00
N THR A 194 12.06 11.81 -5.74
CA THR A 194 10.65 12.13 -5.46
C THR A 194 9.83 11.78 -6.67
N PHE A 195 8.68 11.14 -6.50
CA PHE A 195 7.95 10.63 -7.65
C PHE A 195 6.48 10.40 -7.39
N PHE A 196 5.70 10.51 -8.45
CA PHE A 196 4.36 9.98 -8.55
C PHE A 196 4.44 8.47 -8.78
N SER A 197 3.60 7.73 -8.08
CA SER A 197 3.40 6.30 -8.25
C SER A 197 1.97 6.03 -8.66
N ARG A 198 1.78 5.18 -9.68
CA ARG A 198 0.51 4.55 -10.05
C ARG A 198 0.63 3.06 -9.85
N ILE A 199 -0.21 2.49 -9.00
CA ILE A 199 -0.19 1.08 -8.66
C ILE A 199 -1.58 0.47 -8.89
N ASN A 200 -1.66 -0.64 -9.61
CA ASN A 200 -2.89 -1.40 -9.81
C ASN A 200 -2.65 -2.92 -9.56
N SER A 201 -3.65 -3.73 -9.88
CA SER A 201 -3.62 -5.19 -9.67
C SER A 201 -2.92 -5.99 -10.79
N THR A 202 -2.34 -5.33 -11.80
CA THR A 202 -1.57 -6.02 -12.85
C THR A 202 -0.31 -6.66 -12.24
N GLY A 203 -0.05 -7.92 -12.59
CA GLY A 203 1.11 -8.65 -12.09
C GLY A 203 2.44 -8.05 -12.54
N ALA A 204 3.45 -8.09 -11.66
CA ALA A 204 4.79 -7.60 -11.96
C ALA A 204 5.41 -8.29 -13.19
N LYS A 205 6.14 -7.52 -13.99
CA LYS A 205 6.91 -7.99 -15.16
C LYS A 205 8.40 -7.79 -15.00
N THR A 206 8.79 -6.89 -14.12
CA THR A 206 10.16 -6.53 -13.73
C THR A 206 10.24 -6.37 -12.22
N THR A 207 11.45 -6.31 -11.67
CA THR A 207 11.68 -6.01 -10.25
C THR A 207 11.17 -4.61 -9.87
N HIS A 208 11.15 -3.65 -10.81
CA HIS A 208 10.60 -2.31 -10.58
C HIS A 208 9.07 -2.30 -10.42
N ASP A 209 8.40 -3.39 -10.78
CA ASP A 209 6.96 -3.57 -10.56
C ASP A 209 6.64 -4.18 -9.19
N GLU A 210 7.65 -4.66 -8.45
CA GLU A 210 7.48 -5.35 -7.17
C GLU A 210 7.50 -4.36 -5.99
N TYR A 211 6.45 -3.56 -5.88
CA TYR A 211 6.33 -2.48 -4.90
C TYR A 211 6.02 -2.91 -3.45
N TRP A 212 5.75 -4.19 -3.22
CA TRP A 212 5.18 -4.70 -1.95
C TRP A 212 6.21 -5.28 -0.99
N HIS A 213 7.50 -5.19 -1.32
CA HIS A 213 8.57 -5.73 -0.49
C HIS A 213 8.87 -4.80 0.70
N PRO A 214 9.10 -5.37 1.90
CA PRO A 214 9.59 -4.61 3.04
C PRO A 214 10.89 -3.88 2.72
N HIS A 215 10.99 -2.61 3.10
CA HIS A 215 12.20 -1.82 2.96
C HIS A 215 12.29 -0.71 4.02
N ILE A 216 13.50 -0.17 4.14
CA ILE A 216 13.86 0.97 4.99
C ILE A 216 14.42 2.04 4.05
N ASP A 217 13.85 3.23 4.08
CA ASP A 217 14.19 4.29 3.12
C ASP A 217 15.62 4.79 3.26
N LYS A 218 16.09 5.00 4.50
CA LYS A 218 17.47 5.40 4.78
C LYS A 218 18.46 4.38 4.19
N VAL A 219 18.20 3.09 4.35
CA VAL A 219 19.03 2.01 3.81
C VAL A 219 18.94 1.92 2.29
N THR A 220 17.74 2.13 1.74
CA THR A 220 17.47 1.99 0.29
C THR A 220 18.07 3.13 -0.52
N TYR A 221 17.97 4.38 -0.02
CA TYR A 221 18.36 5.58 -0.77
C TYR A 221 19.57 6.32 -0.18
N GLY A 222 19.98 6.01 1.05
CA GLY A 222 21.09 6.65 1.77
C GLY A 222 20.80 8.07 2.26
N SER A 223 20.32 8.94 1.35
CA SER A 223 20.14 10.37 1.62
C SER A 223 18.89 10.72 2.44
N PHE A 224 17.91 9.82 2.55
CA PHE A 224 16.61 10.14 3.17
C PHE A 224 16.74 10.19 4.70
N ASP A 225 16.45 11.33 5.30
CA ASP A 225 16.28 11.44 6.76
C ASP A 225 14.80 11.50 7.16
N TYR A 226 13.95 12.03 6.27
CA TYR A 226 12.50 12.02 6.40
C TYR A 226 11.82 11.65 5.09
N THR A 227 10.79 10.81 5.19
CA THR A 227 9.96 10.40 4.05
C THR A 227 8.53 10.88 4.26
N SER A 228 7.87 11.27 3.17
CA SER A 228 6.43 11.48 3.16
C SER A 228 5.76 10.88 1.93
N LEU A 229 4.51 10.47 2.11
CA LEU A 229 3.59 10.05 1.07
C LEU A 229 2.36 10.94 1.11
N LEU A 230 2.08 11.63 0.00
CA LEU A 230 0.79 12.28 -0.25
C LEU A 230 -0.08 11.33 -1.07
N TYR A 231 -1.21 10.92 -0.51
CA TYR A 231 -2.16 10.06 -1.20
C TYR A 231 -3.09 10.87 -2.11
N LEU A 232 -3.30 10.37 -3.34
CA LEU A 232 -4.10 11.05 -4.37
C LEU A 232 -5.41 10.30 -4.69
N THR A 233 -5.65 9.16 -4.06
CA THR A 233 -6.82 8.29 -4.23
C THR A 233 -7.28 7.71 -2.90
N ASP A 234 -8.57 7.41 -2.79
CA ASP A 234 -9.25 6.96 -1.58
C ASP A 234 -9.29 5.42 -1.46
N TYR A 235 -8.75 4.88 -0.36
CA TYR A 235 -8.82 3.45 -0.03
C TYR A 235 -10.26 2.99 0.23
N GLY A 236 -10.63 1.85 -0.39
CA GLY A 236 -11.97 1.30 -0.36
C GLY A 236 -12.98 2.04 -1.24
N VAL A 237 -12.52 3.00 -2.07
CA VAL A 237 -13.35 3.72 -3.06
C VAL A 237 -12.73 3.61 -4.45
N ASP A 238 -11.49 4.09 -4.60
CA ASP A 238 -10.77 4.08 -5.87
C ASP A 238 -9.96 2.79 -6.08
N PHE A 239 -9.57 2.14 -4.97
CA PHE A 239 -8.82 0.88 -4.97
C PHE A 239 -9.00 0.11 -3.66
N GLY A 240 -8.66 -1.18 -3.68
CA GLY A 240 -8.59 -2.05 -2.49
C GLY A 240 -7.25 -2.76 -2.37
N GLY A 241 -6.93 -3.23 -1.16
CA GLY A 241 -5.54 -3.55 -0.80
C GLY A 241 -4.71 -2.27 -0.74
N GLY A 242 -3.43 -2.31 -1.09
CA GLY A 242 -2.64 -1.07 -1.29
C GLY A 242 -2.44 -0.18 -0.06
N ARG A 243 -2.78 -0.63 1.16
CA ARG A 243 -2.55 0.13 2.39
C ARG A 243 -1.04 0.25 2.63
N PHE A 244 -0.64 1.33 3.29
CA PHE A 244 0.73 1.48 3.74
C PHE A 244 0.87 0.79 5.10
N VAL A 245 1.83 -0.11 5.23
CA VAL A 245 2.05 -0.96 6.40
C VAL A 245 3.41 -0.63 6.99
N PHE A 246 3.44 -0.15 8.21
CA PHE A 246 4.63 -0.20 9.05
C PHE A 246 4.71 -1.57 9.73
N MET A 247 5.89 -2.17 9.72
CA MET A 247 6.15 -3.50 10.27
C MET A 247 6.89 -3.35 11.59
N ASP A 248 6.15 -3.30 12.69
CA ASP A 248 6.73 -3.21 14.03
C ASP A 248 6.91 -4.61 14.65
N SER A 249 7.79 -4.73 15.65
CA SER A 249 8.09 -6.01 16.31
C SER A 249 6.88 -6.71 16.93
N ASN A 250 5.86 -5.94 17.32
CA ASN A 250 4.71 -6.45 18.09
C ASN A 250 3.47 -6.67 17.22
N SER A 251 3.32 -5.87 16.17
CA SER A 251 2.11 -5.79 15.36
C SER A 251 2.38 -4.94 14.12
N ASN A 252 1.78 -5.30 12.99
CA ASN A 252 1.78 -4.43 11.84
C ASN A 252 0.83 -3.26 12.05
N ARG A 253 1.17 -2.10 11.51
CA ARG A 253 0.39 -0.87 11.69
C ARG A 253 0.11 -0.23 10.35
N THR A 254 -1.17 -0.02 10.04
CA THR A 254 -1.60 0.48 8.72
C THR A 254 -2.05 1.93 8.75
N VAL A 255 -1.72 2.64 7.67
CA VAL A 255 -2.35 3.90 7.29
C VAL A 255 -3.20 3.64 6.06
N GLU A 256 -4.49 3.93 6.16
CA GLU A 256 -5.41 3.84 5.03
C GLU A 256 -5.33 5.12 4.18
N PRO A 257 -4.99 5.00 2.88
CA PRO A 257 -4.92 6.16 1.97
C PRO A 257 -6.24 6.91 1.83
N ARG A 258 -6.14 8.24 1.80
CA ARG A 258 -7.25 9.18 1.58
C ARG A 258 -6.73 10.30 0.68
N ALA A 259 -7.48 10.72 -0.33
CA ALA A 259 -7.03 11.81 -1.20
C ALA A 259 -6.77 13.10 -0.37
N GLY A 260 -5.55 13.63 -0.44
CA GLY A 260 -5.08 14.80 0.32
C GLY A 260 -4.34 14.46 1.62
N ARG A 261 -4.41 13.20 2.09
CA ARG A 261 -3.72 12.77 3.30
C ARG A 261 -2.22 12.68 3.08
N VAL A 262 -1.46 13.24 4.02
CA VAL A 262 -0.01 13.12 4.09
C VAL A 262 0.36 12.19 5.25
N SER A 263 1.10 11.13 4.95
CA SER A 263 1.76 10.25 5.94
C SER A 263 3.25 10.50 5.87
N PHE A 264 3.90 10.80 6.99
CA PHE A 264 5.33 11.14 7.01
C PHE A 264 6.03 10.56 8.24
N PHE A 265 7.31 10.26 8.13
CA PHE A 265 8.06 9.54 9.15
C PHE A 265 9.58 9.76 9.01
N SER A 266 10.32 9.51 10.08
CA SER A 266 11.79 9.44 10.05
C SER A 266 12.24 8.18 9.31
N SER A 267 13.17 8.30 8.36
CA SER A 267 13.40 7.29 7.32
C SER A 267 14.23 6.06 7.74
N GLY A 268 14.72 6.02 8.97
CA GLY A 268 15.57 4.97 9.51
C GLY A 268 14.85 3.65 9.77
N SER A 269 15.60 2.68 10.26
CA SER A 269 15.16 1.29 10.50
C SER A 269 14.01 1.17 11.50
N GLU A 270 13.76 2.21 12.28
CA GLU A 270 12.58 2.31 13.16
C GLU A 270 11.24 2.34 12.39
N ASN A 271 11.26 2.60 11.09
CA ASN A 271 10.10 2.62 10.21
C ASN A 271 10.26 1.63 9.05
N LEU A 272 10.57 0.36 9.32
CA LEU A 272 10.45 -0.72 8.32
C LEU A 272 9.01 -0.76 7.79
N HIS A 273 8.85 -0.76 6.47
CA HIS A 273 7.51 -0.66 5.88
C HIS A 273 7.37 -1.33 4.52
N ARG A 274 6.12 -1.54 4.11
CA ARG A 274 5.73 -2.05 2.79
C ARG A 274 4.38 -1.48 2.37
N VAL A 275 4.07 -1.61 1.08
CA VAL A 275 2.71 -1.39 0.56
C VAL A 275 2.05 -2.74 0.32
N GLU A 276 0.81 -2.92 0.76
CA GLU A 276 0.06 -4.12 0.41
C GLU A 276 -0.19 -4.20 -1.10
N LYS A 277 -0.34 -5.42 -1.64
CA LYS A 277 -0.75 -5.56 -3.03
C LYS A 277 -2.11 -4.93 -3.26
N VAL A 278 -2.22 -4.10 -4.30
CA VAL A 278 -3.51 -3.61 -4.78
C VAL A 278 -4.25 -4.77 -5.41
N VAL A 279 -5.46 -5.04 -4.93
CA VAL A 279 -6.29 -6.17 -5.39
C VAL A 279 -7.28 -5.74 -6.47
N TRP A 280 -7.70 -4.48 -6.48
CA TRP A 280 -8.55 -3.88 -7.51
C TRP A 280 -8.38 -2.36 -7.54
N GLY A 281 -8.75 -1.73 -8.65
CA GLY A 281 -8.68 -0.28 -8.82
C GLY A 281 -7.27 0.24 -9.04
N THR A 282 -7.04 1.52 -8.78
CA THR A 282 -5.72 2.15 -8.96
C THR A 282 -5.40 3.11 -7.82
N ARG A 283 -4.23 2.90 -7.20
CA ARG A 283 -3.66 3.74 -6.16
C ARG A 283 -2.70 4.75 -6.79
N TYR A 284 -2.92 6.03 -6.50
CA TYR A 284 -1.98 7.11 -6.80
C TYR A 284 -1.43 7.74 -5.52
N ALA A 285 -0.12 7.97 -5.49
CA ALA A 285 0.53 8.69 -4.40
C ALA A 285 1.80 9.42 -4.90
N ILE A 286 2.20 10.46 -4.18
CA ILE A 286 3.49 11.15 -4.37
C ILE A 286 4.40 10.81 -3.18
N THR A 287 5.59 10.32 -3.46
CA THR A 287 6.66 10.23 -2.46
C THR A 287 7.49 11.50 -2.53
N VAL A 288 7.58 12.21 -1.40
CA VAL A 288 8.42 13.41 -1.23
C VAL A 288 9.35 13.15 -0.05
N SER A 289 10.65 13.22 -0.30
CA SER A 289 11.68 12.86 0.66
C SER A 289 12.59 14.04 0.95
N PHE A 290 13.14 14.05 2.17
CA PHE A 290 14.00 15.11 2.65
C PHE A 290 15.27 14.55 3.25
N THR A 291 16.35 15.32 3.12
CA THR A 291 17.67 15.05 3.67
C THR A 291 18.09 16.21 4.56
N CYS A 292 18.92 15.91 5.55
CA CYS A 292 19.61 16.90 6.35
C CYS A 292 20.97 17.31 5.75
N ASP A 293 21.44 16.58 4.72
CA ASP A 293 22.69 16.87 4.06
C ASP A 293 22.48 17.82 2.86
N PRO A 294 22.98 19.06 2.90
CA PRO A 294 22.83 19.99 1.79
C PRO A 294 23.48 19.48 0.48
N ASP A 295 24.48 18.59 0.56
CA ASP A 295 25.14 18.01 -0.62
C ASP A 295 24.21 17.04 -1.39
N HIS A 296 23.17 16.54 -0.71
CA HIS A 296 22.11 15.72 -1.31
C HIS A 296 20.84 16.52 -1.64
N GLY A 297 20.83 17.82 -1.34
CA GLY A 297 19.72 18.71 -1.65
C GLY A 297 19.49 18.86 -3.15
N ILE A 298 18.23 18.93 -3.55
CA ILE A 298 17.81 19.25 -4.93
C ILE A 298 16.90 20.48 -4.95
N ALA A 299 16.93 21.20 -6.07
CA ALA A 299 15.98 22.27 -6.33
C ALA A 299 14.58 21.71 -6.63
N ASP A 300 13.57 22.57 -6.58
CA ASP A 300 12.25 22.24 -7.10
C ASP A 300 12.29 21.96 -8.61
N PRO A 301 11.35 21.14 -9.13
CA PRO A 301 11.27 20.90 -10.55
C PRO A 301 10.74 22.17 -11.24
N THR A 302 11.22 22.40 -12.46
CA THR A 302 10.76 23.46 -13.36
C THR A 302 10.32 22.83 -14.67
N LEU A 303 9.30 23.40 -15.31
CA LEU A 303 8.92 22.97 -16.64
C LEU A 303 10.09 23.27 -17.61
N PRO A 304 10.65 22.27 -18.30
CA PRO A 304 11.81 22.46 -19.19
C PRO A 304 11.49 23.17 -20.51
#